data_AF-A0A2A2RZC7-F1
#
_entry.id   AF-A0A2A2RZC7-F1
#
_cell.length_a   1.000
_cell.length_b   1.000
_cell.length_c   1.000
_cell.angle_alpha   90.00
_cell.angle_beta   90.00
_cell.angle_gamma   90.00
#
_symmetry.space_group_name_H-M   'P 1'
#
loop_
_entity.id
_entity.type
_entity.pdbx_description
1 polymer ?
#
loop_
_entity_poly.entity_id
_entity_poly.type
_entity_poly.pdbx_seq_one_letter_code
_entity_poly.pdbx_strand_id
1 'polypeptide(L)'
;MSKIFCVRRLGGWLLAVIVAGLGLTPELRAADGDGVFRWQPFLGPFHSVLLHFPIGFVTMAFLVDLYYLWRRKAEVQPVITLMLGLSVLTTLLTIVLGLLRATGAEYDPQTLAAHKNYGIAVGVLTVVTLWLQWLGYHETKSDAPRTLLRAGYRCLLLGNIVLLIIAGHEGGNLTHGSNYLTKNAPGFVKALVEDEKETPAATASGGNEQERFYIEKVKPIFDSKCLSCHGPEKQKGKYRMDQPVIALKGGDSEKLAVKPGDPFASNLVRLILLPAGDDDVMPPAGKGSLTPEEVMHVIRWIQQGAALPGAAPADPKATPEKPAPVEK
;
A
#
# COMPACT_ATOMS: atom_id res chain seq x y z
N MET A 1 11.51 40.65 -24.21
CA MET A 1 11.16 39.59 -25.18
C MET A 1 11.94 38.27 -24.99
N SER A 2 13.15 38.25 -24.39
CA SER A 2 13.96 37.02 -24.24
C SER A 2 13.45 36.00 -23.19
N LYS A 3 12.83 36.44 -22.07
CA LYS A 3 12.38 35.53 -20.99
C LYS A 3 11.12 34.71 -21.31
N ILE A 4 10.27 35.18 -22.23
CA ILE A 4 9.00 34.53 -22.61
C ILE A 4 9.26 33.27 -23.47
N PHE A 5 10.37 33.25 -24.22
CA PHE A 5 10.73 32.15 -25.12
C PHE A 5 11.22 30.90 -24.36
N CYS A 6 11.78 31.06 -23.16
CA CYS A 6 12.32 29.96 -22.36
C CYS A 6 11.20 29.09 -21.73
N VAL A 7 10.13 29.72 -21.23
CA VAL A 7 9.01 29.02 -20.55
C VAL A 7 8.10 28.31 -21.55
N ARG A 8 7.89 28.89 -22.74
CA ARG A 8 7.10 28.26 -23.81
C ARG A 8 7.77 27.00 -24.36
N ARG A 9 9.11 26.93 -24.28
CA ARG A 9 9.89 25.71 -24.57
C ARG A 9 9.72 24.69 -23.45
N LEU A 10 9.74 25.11 -22.17
CA LEU A 10 9.61 24.22 -21.00
C LEU A 10 8.28 23.45 -20.97
N GLY A 11 7.16 24.08 -21.37
CA GLY A 11 5.86 23.41 -21.49
C GLY A 11 5.82 22.32 -22.56
N GLY A 12 6.56 22.50 -23.66
CA GLY A 12 6.76 21.47 -24.69
C GLY A 12 7.66 20.31 -24.21
N TRP A 13 8.66 20.60 -23.39
CA TRP A 13 9.51 19.59 -22.75
C TRP A 13 8.73 18.76 -21.72
N LEU A 14 7.85 19.36 -20.94
CA LEU A 14 6.98 18.66 -19.99
C LEU A 14 6.00 17.71 -20.68
N LEU A 15 5.40 18.14 -21.79
CA LEU A 15 4.56 17.27 -22.62
C LEU A 15 5.38 16.14 -23.26
N ALA A 16 6.60 16.44 -23.72
CA ALA A 16 7.51 15.45 -24.29
C ALA A 16 8.02 14.43 -23.26
N VAL A 17 8.21 14.82 -22.00
CA VAL A 17 8.58 13.91 -20.90
C VAL A 17 7.41 13.00 -20.50
N ILE A 18 6.18 13.51 -20.50
CA ILE A 18 4.96 12.71 -20.28
C ILE A 18 4.78 11.68 -21.42
N VAL A 19 5.00 12.09 -22.67
CA VAL A 19 4.93 11.20 -23.84
C VAL A 19 6.09 10.21 -23.87
N ALA A 20 7.31 10.62 -23.50
CA ALA A 20 8.47 9.73 -23.41
C ALA A 20 8.34 8.71 -22.26
N GLY A 21 7.75 9.11 -21.12
CA GLY A 21 7.44 8.22 -20.01
C GLY A 21 6.41 7.14 -20.34
N LEU A 22 5.51 7.43 -21.29
CA LEU A 22 4.57 6.44 -21.85
C LEU A 22 5.20 5.54 -22.93
N GLY A 23 6.33 5.94 -23.52
CA GLY A 23 7.00 5.23 -24.62
C GLY A 23 8.11 4.25 -24.23
N LEU A 24 8.59 4.28 -22.98
CA LEU A 24 9.72 3.44 -22.51
C LEU A 24 9.35 1.98 -22.15
N THR A 25 8.19 1.51 -22.57
CA THR A 25 7.62 0.23 -22.12
C THR A 25 8.09 -1.06 -22.81
N PRO A 26 8.75 -1.10 -23.98
CA PRO A 26 9.17 -2.40 -24.55
C PRO A 26 10.52 -2.91 -24.03
N GLU A 27 11.50 -2.05 -23.73
CA GLU A 27 12.90 -2.48 -23.47
C GLU A 27 13.19 -2.82 -22.01
N LEU A 28 12.25 -2.54 -21.09
CA LEU A 28 12.32 -3.01 -19.71
C LEU A 28 11.64 -4.38 -19.52
N ARG A 29 11.17 -5.01 -20.60
CA ARG A 29 10.42 -6.27 -20.55
C ARG A 29 11.31 -7.46 -20.92
N ALA A 30 11.51 -8.31 -19.91
CA ALA A 30 11.97 -9.70 -20.00
C ALA A 30 13.36 -9.94 -20.63
N ALA A 31 14.36 -10.06 -19.75
CA ALA A 31 15.49 -10.94 -19.98
C ALA A 31 15.44 -12.01 -18.87
N ASP A 32 15.10 -13.24 -19.27
CA ASP A 32 15.17 -14.43 -18.44
C ASP A 32 16.53 -15.10 -18.74
N GLY A 33 17.44 -15.13 -17.75
CA GLY A 33 18.57 -16.08 -17.73
C GLY A 33 20.00 -15.54 -17.87
N ASP A 34 20.24 -14.23 -17.91
CA ASP A 34 21.48 -13.66 -18.46
C ASP A 34 22.17 -12.60 -17.59
N GLY A 35 22.15 -12.71 -16.25
CA GLY A 35 23.03 -11.89 -15.39
C GLY A 35 22.85 -10.36 -15.48
N VAL A 36 21.83 -9.87 -16.19
CA VAL A 36 21.54 -8.45 -16.37
C VAL A 36 20.86 -7.89 -15.11
N PHE A 37 21.40 -6.78 -14.60
CA PHE A 37 20.84 -6.10 -13.43
C PHE A 37 19.40 -5.62 -13.70
N ARG A 38 18.45 -6.13 -12.91
CA ARG A 38 17.05 -5.68 -12.98
C ARG A 38 16.90 -4.36 -12.23
N TRP A 39 16.67 -3.28 -12.96
CA TRP A 39 16.52 -1.94 -12.39
C TRP A 39 15.28 -1.78 -11.49
N GLN A 40 14.24 -2.58 -11.73
CA GLN A 40 12.94 -2.40 -11.10
C GLN A 40 12.96 -2.66 -9.56
N PRO A 41 13.50 -3.79 -9.03
CA PRO A 41 13.63 -3.98 -7.58
C PRO A 41 14.46 -2.89 -6.87
N PHE A 42 15.44 -2.31 -7.56
CA PHE A 42 16.28 -1.24 -7.02
C PHE A 42 15.56 0.11 -7.00
N LEU A 43 14.90 0.50 -8.10
CA LEU A 43 14.26 1.81 -8.25
C LEU A 43 12.86 1.89 -7.62
N GLY A 44 12.12 0.79 -7.57
CA GLY A 44 10.74 0.77 -7.06
C GLY A 44 10.57 1.34 -5.64
N PRO A 45 11.44 1.02 -4.66
CA PRO A 45 11.36 1.59 -3.31
C PRO A 45 11.53 3.11 -3.24
N PHE A 46 12.20 3.74 -4.22
CA PHE A 46 12.41 5.19 -4.22
C PHE A 46 11.12 5.98 -4.42
N HIS A 47 10.03 5.37 -4.90
CA HIS A 47 8.71 6.00 -4.91
C HIS A 47 8.32 6.52 -3.51
N SER A 48 8.51 5.69 -2.48
CA SER A 48 8.18 6.03 -1.08
C SER A 48 9.10 7.09 -0.49
N VAL A 49 10.34 7.18 -0.96
CA VAL A 49 11.27 8.23 -0.55
C VAL A 49 10.86 9.54 -1.21
N LEU A 50 10.66 9.50 -2.53
CA LEU A 50 10.45 10.69 -3.33
C LEU A 50 9.08 11.35 -3.11
N LEU A 51 8.05 10.60 -2.71
CA LEU A 51 6.70 11.15 -2.47
C LEU A 51 6.67 12.28 -1.42
N HIS A 52 7.66 12.35 -0.53
CA HIS A 52 7.70 13.40 0.49
C HIS A 52 7.97 14.78 -0.10
N PHE A 53 8.68 14.86 -1.23
CA PHE A 53 9.01 16.14 -1.87
C PHE A 53 7.78 16.81 -2.49
N PRO A 54 6.97 16.14 -3.34
CA PRO A 54 5.70 16.69 -3.82
C PRO A 54 4.78 17.16 -2.70
N ILE A 55 4.60 16.33 -1.66
CA ILE A 55 3.73 16.66 -0.52
C ILE A 55 4.24 17.93 0.16
N GLY A 56 5.53 18.00 0.46
CA GLY A 56 6.15 19.16 1.08
C GLY A 56 6.02 20.42 0.23
N PHE A 57 6.34 20.35 -1.07
CA PHE A 57 6.32 21.52 -1.95
C PHE A 57 4.91 22.04 -2.23
N VAL A 58 3.92 21.18 -2.47
CA VAL A 58 2.51 21.61 -2.65
C VAL A 58 1.95 22.20 -1.36
N THR A 59 2.18 21.54 -0.22
CA THR A 59 1.71 22.04 1.08
C THR A 59 2.37 23.38 1.41
N MET A 60 3.68 23.51 1.16
CA MET A 60 4.38 24.78 1.35
C MET A 60 3.85 25.87 0.41
N ALA A 61 3.61 25.56 -0.87
CA ALA A 61 3.02 26.51 -1.81
C ALA A 61 1.63 27.00 -1.34
N PHE A 62 0.81 26.09 -0.78
CA PHE A 62 -0.48 26.43 -0.18
C PHE A 62 -0.33 27.37 1.03
N LEU A 63 0.55 27.04 1.98
CA LEU A 63 0.79 27.89 3.16
C LEU A 63 1.33 29.27 2.78
N VAL A 64 2.23 29.33 1.80
CA VAL A 64 2.79 30.58 1.29
C VAL A 64 1.74 31.40 0.53
N ASP A 65 0.80 30.79 -0.20
CA ASP A 65 -0.33 31.51 -0.81
C ASP A 65 -1.31 32.04 0.26
N LEU A 66 -1.56 31.29 1.34
CA LEU A 66 -2.30 31.79 2.50
C LEU A 66 -1.61 32.99 3.15
N TYR A 67 -0.28 32.94 3.28
CA TYR A 67 0.49 34.09 3.76
C TYR A 67 0.40 35.28 2.80
N TYR A 68 0.41 35.04 1.48
CA TYR A 68 0.20 36.08 0.48
C TYR A 68 -1.19 36.73 0.61
N LEU A 69 -2.24 35.98 0.96
CA LEU A 69 -3.56 36.54 1.24
C LEU A 69 -3.54 37.54 2.41
N TRP A 70 -2.76 37.25 3.44
CA TRP A 70 -2.65 38.12 4.63
C TRP A 70 -1.79 39.35 4.38
N ARG A 71 -0.59 39.19 3.81
CA ARG A 71 0.41 40.28 3.70
C ARG A 71 0.43 40.98 2.34
N ARG A 72 -0.15 40.37 1.30
CA ARG A 72 -0.23 40.88 -0.08
C ARG A 72 1.09 41.35 -0.69
N LYS A 73 2.21 40.75 -0.27
CA LYS A 73 3.57 41.07 -0.75
C LYS A 73 3.84 40.42 -2.11
N ALA A 74 4.21 41.22 -3.12
CA ALA A 74 4.42 40.74 -4.48
C ALA A 74 5.62 39.79 -4.61
N GLU A 75 6.59 39.93 -3.70
CA GLU A 75 7.83 39.14 -3.64
C GLU A 75 7.58 37.66 -3.34
N VAL A 76 6.37 37.32 -2.87
CA VAL A 76 5.97 35.94 -2.54
C VAL A 76 5.63 35.13 -3.79
N GLN A 77 5.20 35.77 -4.88
CA GLN A 77 4.75 35.08 -6.09
C GLN A 77 5.84 34.23 -6.77
N PRO A 78 7.10 34.71 -6.96
CA PRO A 78 8.17 33.88 -7.48
C PRO A 78 8.49 32.66 -6.62
N VAL A 79 8.33 32.77 -5.30
CA VAL A 79 8.54 31.64 -4.36
C VAL A 79 7.47 30.57 -4.58
N ILE A 80 6.20 30.97 -4.70
CA ILE A 80 5.09 30.05 -5.02
C ILE A 80 5.34 29.36 -6.37
N THR A 81 5.72 30.10 -7.41
CA THR A 81 6.05 29.53 -8.73
C THR A 81 7.20 28.51 -8.64
N LEU A 82 8.25 28.81 -7.88
CA LEU A 82 9.37 27.89 -7.68
C LEU A 82 8.93 26.60 -6.97
N MET A 83 8.16 26.71 -5.88
CA MET A 83 7.65 25.55 -5.14
C MET A 83 6.76 24.67 -6.02
N LEU A 84 5.84 25.27 -6.78
CA LEU A 84 4.99 24.52 -7.71
C LEU A 84 5.81 23.88 -8.85
N GLY A 85 6.85 24.57 -9.35
CA GLY A 85 7.76 24.00 -10.36
C GLY A 85 8.54 22.78 -9.84
N LEU A 86 9.10 22.86 -8.63
CA LEU A 86 9.77 21.74 -7.97
C LEU A 86 8.79 20.59 -7.66
N SER A 87 7.56 20.92 -7.29
CA SER A 87 6.50 19.93 -7.12
C SER A 87 6.21 19.19 -8.42
N VAL A 88 5.99 19.89 -9.55
CA VAL A 88 5.75 19.23 -10.84
C VAL A 88 6.88 18.25 -11.18
N LEU A 89 8.13 18.68 -11.06
CA LEU A 89 9.29 17.85 -11.35
C LEU A 89 9.31 16.58 -10.49
N THR A 90 9.16 16.74 -9.18
CA THR A 90 9.23 15.62 -8.23
C THR A 90 8.01 14.70 -8.30
N THR A 91 6.82 15.23 -8.60
CA THR A 91 5.60 14.43 -8.79
C THR A 91 5.70 13.55 -10.02
N LEU A 92 6.21 14.08 -11.13
CA LEU A 92 6.40 13.28 -12.34
C LEU A 92 7.36 12.12 -12.11
N LEU A 93 8.49 12.37 -11.46
CA LEU A 93 9.45 11.32 -11.12
C LEU A 93 8.83 10.31 -10.13
N THR A 94 8.01 10.77 -9.18
CA THR A 94 7.29 9.90 -8.23
C THR A 94 6.29 9.00 -8.95
N ILE A 95 5.53 9.53 -9.93
CA ILE A 95 4.59 8.74 -10.75
C ILE A 95 5.33 7.67 -11.54
N VAL A 96 6.44 8.02 -12.21
CA VAL A 96 7.24 7.04 -12.98
C VAL A 96 7.74 5.91 -12.08
N LEU A 97 8.33 6.23 -10.93
CA LEU A 97 8.81 5.23 -9.97
C LEU A 97 7.65 4.39 -9.40
N GLY A 98 6.48 4.99 -9.22
CA GLY A 98 5.26 4.29 -8.77
C GLY A 98 4.75 3.28 -9.79
N LEU A 99 4.76 3.63 -11.09
CA LEU A 99 4.40 2.72 -12.17
C LEU A 99 5.38 1.54 -12.26
N LEU A 100 6.67 1.78 -12.06
CA LEU A 100 7.68 0.70 -11.95
C LEU A 100 7.45 -0.20 -10.73
N ARG A 101 6.99 0.37 -9.60
CA ARG A 101 6.64 -0.41 -8.40
C ARG A 101 5.37 -1.25 -8.58
N ALA A 102 4.43 -0.82 -9.43
CA ALA A 102 3.20 -1.55 -9.70
C ALA A 102 3.41 -2.86 -10.48
N THR A 103 4.48 -2.97 -11.28
CA THR A 103 4.74 -4.13 -12.16
C THR A 103 5.43 -5.29 -11.43
N GLY A 104 4.84 -5.84 -10.36
CA GLY A 104 5.45 -7.01 -9.68
C GLY A 104 5.03 -7.24 -8.24
N ALA A 105 4.12 -6.43 -7.71
CA ALA A 105 3.57 -6.60 -6.38
C ALA A 105 2.11 -7.08 -6.46
N GLU A 106 1.77 -8.09 -5.66
CA GLU A 106 0.40 -8.59 -5.48
C GLU A 106 -0.40 -7.64 -4.57
N TYR A 107 -0.73 -6.44 -5.07
CA TYR A 107 -1.65 -5.51 -4.40
C TYR A 107 -3.11 -5.82 -4.78
N ASP A 108 -4.06 -5.42 -3.94
CA ASP A 108 -5.48 -5.41 -4.30
C ASP A 108 -5.69 -4.56 -5.58
N PRO A 109 -6.27 -5.12 -6.66
CA PRO A 109 -6.39 -4.43 -7.95
C PRO A 109 -7.18 -3.14 -7.87
N GLN A 110 -8.21 -3.07 -7.00
CA GLN A 110 -9.07 -1.89 -6.89
C GLN A 110 -8.35 -0.75 -6.17
N THR A 111 -7.74 -1.03 -5.02
CA THR A 111 -6.98 -0.06 -4.23
C THR A 111 -5.74 0.43 -4.99
N LEU A 112 -5.07 -0.47 -5.72
CA LEU A 112 -3.93 -0.11 -6.58
C LEU A 112 -4.36 0.81 -7.72
N ALA A 113 -5.48 0.49 -8.38
CA ALA A 113 -6.01 1.33 -9.44
C ALA A 113 -6.43 2.71 -8.92
N ALA A 114 -7.10 2.76 -7.76
CA ALA A 114 -7.49 4.00 -7.11
C ALA A 114 -6.27 4.87 -6.77
N HIS A 115 -5.30 4.32 -6.04
CA HIS A 115 -4.06 5.05 -5.69
C HIS A 115 -3.31 5.56 -6.92
N LYS A 116 -3.17 4.71 -7.96
CA LYS A 116 -2.54 5.10 -9.23
C LYS A 116 -3.27 6.27 -9.88
N ASN A 117 -4.60 6.19 -9.97
CA ASN A 117 -5.41 7.23 -10.61
C ASN A 117 -5.34 8.55 -9.84
N TYR A 118 -5.43 8.51 -8.51
CA TYR A 118 -5.28 9.71 -7.68
C TYR A 118 -3.86 10.30 -7.77
N GLY A 119 -2.81 9.47 -7.80
CA GLY A 119 -1.44 9.94 -8.01
C GLY A 119 -1.24 10.66 -9.35
N ILE A 120 -1.80 10.10 -10.44
CA ILE A 120 -1.78 10.75 -11.75
C ILE A 120 -2.61 12.05 -11.74
N ALA A 121 -3.78 12.04 -11.10
CA ALA A 121 -4.64 13.21 -10.97
C ALA A 121 -3.93 14.36 -10.23
N VAL A 122 -3.20 14.08 -9.15
CA VAL A 122 -2.35 15.08 -8.45
C VAL A 122 -1.31 15.66 -9.41
N GLY A 123 -0.63 14.83 -10.20
CA GLY A 123 0.35 15.29 -11.19
C GLY A 123 -0.25 16.24 -12.22
N VAL A 124 -1.36 15.85 -12.86
CA VAL A 124 -2.06 16.69 -13.84
C VAL A 124 -2.55 17.98 -13.20
N LEU A 125 -3.19 17.89 -12.03
CA LEU A 125 -3.74 19.05 -11.35
C LEU A 125 -2.64 20.03 -10.92
N THR A 126 -1.48 19.55 -10.47
CA THR A 126 -0.32 20.39 -10.12
C THR A 126 0.21 21.14 -11.34
N VAL A 127 0.30 20.48 -12.50
CA VAL A 127 0.71 21.14 -13.75
C VAL A 127 -0.27 22.24 -14.17
N VAL A 128 -1.58 21.96 -14.12
CA VAL A 128 -2.61 22.96 -14.43
C VAL A 128 -2.58 24.12 -13.42
N THR A 129 -2.33 23.82 -12.14
CA THR A 129 -2.20 24.82 -11.07
C THR A 129 -1.03 25.76 -11.33
N LEU A 130 0.15 25.22 -11.67
CA LEU A 130 1.32 26.03 -12.05
C LEU A 130 1.03 26.88 -13.29
N TRP A 131 0.36 26.31 -14.30
CA TRP A 131 0.02 27.03 -15.53
C TRP A 131 -0.95 28.20 -15.28
N LEU A 132 -2.03 27.99 -14.51
CA LEU A 132 -2.95 29.06 -14.15
C LEU A 132 -2.28 30.12 -13.26
N GLN A 133 -1.41 29.72 -12.33
CA GLN A 133 -0.63 30.65 -11.50
C GLN A 133 0.25 31.55 -12.38
N TRP A 134 0.95 30.95 -13.35
CA TRP A 134 1.79 31.68 -14.29
C TRP A 134 0.99 32.66 -15.16
N LEU A 135 -0.16 32.24 -15.71
CA LEU A 135 -1.05 33.12 -16.48
C LEU A 135 -1.58 34.30 -15.66
N GLY A 136 -2.04 34.03 -14.43
CA GLY A 136 -2.56 35.05 -13.51
C GLY A 136 -1.48 36.06 -13.05
N TYR A 137 -0.21 35.67 -13.10
CA TYR A 137 0.92 36.53 -12.76
C TYR A 137 1.44 37.33 -13.97
N HIS A 138 1.52 36.73 -15.17
CA HIS A 138 2.21 37.34 -16.32
C HIS A 138 1.31 37.96 -17.42
N GLU A 139 0.09 37.48 -17.66
CA GLU A 139 -0.55 37.68 -18.99
C GLU A 139 -1.75 38.65 -19.06
N THR A 140 -2.08 39.40 -18.03
CA THR A 140 -3.34 40.16 -18.01
C THR A 140 -3.13 41.65 -17.80
N LYS A 141 -3.56 42.50 -18.74
CA LYS A 141 -3.59 43.97 -18.58
C LYS A 141 -4.88 44.47 -17.89
N SER A 142 -5.90 43.61 -17.77
CA SER A 142 -7.21 43.92 -17.17
C SER A 142 -7.40 43.19 -15.83
N ASP A 143 -8.05 43.84 -14.87
CA ASP A 143 -8.19 43.35 -13.48
C ASP A 143 -9.29 42.29 -13.29
N ALA A 144 -10.34 42.31 -14.12
CA ALA A 144 -11.42 41.32 -14.04
C ALA A 144 -10.95 39.87 -14.35
N PRO A 145 -10.25 39.58 -15.47
CA PRO A 145 -9.75 38.23 -15.74
C PRO A 145 -8.66 37.79 -14.76
N ARG A 146 -7.90 38.72 -14.16
CA ARG A 146 -6.90 38.41 -13.12
C ARG A 146 -7.52 37.79 -11.88
N THR A 147 -8.63 38.36 -11.43
CA THR A 147 -9.28 37.91 -10.19
C THR A 147 -9.85 36.50 -10.36
N LEU A 148 -10.45 36.22 -11.52
CA LEU A 148 -10.96 34.89 -11.85
C LEU A 148 -9.85 33.85 -11.96
N LEU A 149 -8.73 34.17 -12.65
CA LEU A 149 -7.59 33.26 -12.77
C LEU A 149 -6.96 32.94 -11.41
N ARG A 150 -6.82 33.93 -10.52
CA ARG A 150 -6.31 33.73 -9.16
C ARG A 150 -7.25 32.89 -8.30
N ALA A 151 -8.56 33.12 -8.41
CA ALA A 151 -9.55 32.28 -7.74
C ALA A 151 -9.48 30.83 -8.24
N GLY A 152 -9.44 30.63 -9.56
CA GLY A 152 -9.28 29.31 -10.18
C GLY A 152 -8.01 28.60 -9.72
N TYR A 153 -6.86 29.28 -9.78
CA TYR A 153 -5.59 28.77 -9.25
C TYR A 153 -5.71 28.29 -7.80
N ARG A 154 -6.32 29.08 -6.91
CA ARG A 154 -6.49 28.72 -5.50
C ARG A 154 -7.41 27.53 -5.29
N CYS A 155 -8.50 27.45 -6.06
CA CYS A 155 -9.38 26.29 -6.04
C CYS A 155 -8.63 25.02 -6.45
N LEU A 156 -7.78 25.09 -7.49
CA LEU A 156 -6.96 23.94 -7.89
C LEU A 156 -5.87 23.61 -6.86
N LEU A 157 -5.27 24.62 -6.22
CA LEU A 157 -4.28 24.40 -5.17
C LEU A 157 -4.90 23.70 -3.95
N LEU A 158 -6.08 24.14 -3.51
CA LEU A 158 -6.85 23.45 -2.47
C LEU A 158 -7.24 22.03 -2.92
N GLY A 159 -7.66 21.88 -4.18
CA GLY A 159 -7.95 20.57 -4.78
C GLY A 159 -6.75 19.62 -4.72
N ASN A 160 -5.52 20.12 -4.93
CA ASN A 160 -4.31 19.31 -4.76
C ASN A 160 -4.12 18.85 -3.32
N ILE A 161 -4.38 19.70 -2.32
CA ILE A 161 -4.29 19.31 -0.90
C ILE A 161 -5.28 18.18 -0.60
N VAL A 162 -6.53 18.31 -1.06
CA VAL A 162 -7.57 17.29 -0.88
C VAL A 162 -7.17 15.97 -1.56
N LEU A 163 -6.73 16.03 -2.82
CA LEU A 163 -6.29 14.84 -3.55
C LEU A 163 -5.06 14.19 -2.93
N LEU A 164 -4.11 14.97 -2.38
CA LEU A 164 -2.94 14.42 -1.68
C LEU A 164 -3.35 13.64 -0.42
N ILE A 165 -4.35 14.12 0.32
CA ILE A 165 -4.90 13.40 1.48
C ILE A 165 -5.53 12.07 1.03
N ILE A 166 -6.34 12.09 -0.03
CA ILE A 166 -6.99 10.88 -0.56
C ILE A 166 -5.93 9.90 -1.11
N ALA A 167 -4.98 10.37 -1.91
CA ALA A 167 -3.90 9.55 -2.44
C ALA A 167 -3.02 8.95 -1.32
N GLY A 168 -2.77 9.72 -0.26
CA GLY A 168 -2.05 9.29 0.93
C GLY A 168 -2.81 8.22 1.71
N HIS A 169 -4.13 8.36 1.86
CA HIS A 169 -4.98 7.33 2.46
C HIS A 169 -4.92 6.01 1.67
N GLU A 170 -5.10 6.06 0.35
CA GLU A 170 -5.01 4.85 -0.49
C GLU A 170 -3.59 4.25 -0.49
N GLY A 171 -2.54 5.08 -0.45
CA GLY A 171 -1.16 4.62 -0.32
C GLY A 171 -0.88 3.94 1.03
N GLY A 172 -1.49 4.46 2.10
CA GLY A 172 -1.49 3.83 3.42
C GLY A 172 -2.20 2.48 3.40
N ASN A 173 -3.37 2.41 2.77
CA ASN A 173 -4.13 1.17 2.63
C ASN A 173 -3.37 0.10 1.83
N LEU A 174 -2.63 0.49 0.79
CA LEU A 174 -1.77 -0.43 0.03
C LEU A 174 -0.62 -1.02 0.84
N THR A 175 -0.11 -0.29 1.83
CA THR A 175 1.11 -0.68 2.56
C THR A 175 0.84 -1.25 3.95
N HIS A 176 -0.25 -0.84 4.59
CA HIS A 176 -0.59 -1.21 5.96
C HIS A 176 -1.97 -1.88 6.09
N GLY A 177 -2.77 -1.90 5.01
CA GLY A 177 -4.15 -2.40 5.01
C GLY A 177 -5.16 -1.39 5.56
N SER A 178 -6.43 -1.53 5.15
CA SER A 178 -7.52 -0.58 5.45
C SER A 178 -7.89 -0.48 6.93
N ASN A 179 -7.57 -1.50 7.74
CA ASN A 179 -7.88 -1.53 9.16
C ASN A 179 -6.75 -1.01 10.06
N TYR A 180 -5.63 -0.53 9.48
CA TYR A 180 -4.45 -0.16 10.26
C TYR A 180 -4.72 0.94 11.28
N LEU A 181 -5.44 2.00 10.88
CA LEU A 181 -5.76 3.14 11.75
C LEU A 181 -6.83 2.81 12.79
N THR A 182 -7.72 1.86 12.50
CA THR A 182 -8.85 1.50 13.36
C THR A 182 -8.54 0.35 14.31
N LYS A 183 -7.49 -0.43 14.04
CA LYS A 183 -7.09 -1.60 14.83
C LYS A 183 -7.00 -1.30 16.33
N ASN A 184 -6.37 -0.17 16.67
CA ASN A 184 -6.12 0.27 18.04
C ASN A 184 -6.95 1.50 18.44
N ALA A 185 -8.02 1.80 17.71
CA ALA A 185 -8.84 2.96 18.01
C ALA A 185 -9.57 2.79 19.36
N PRO A 186 -9.62 3.84 20.22
CA PRO A 186 -10.38 3.80 21.46
C PRO A 186 -11.88 3.65 21.15
N GLY A 187 -12.65 3.07 22.09
CA GLY A 187 -14.03 2.64 21.85
C GLY A 187 -14.97 3.72 21.29
N PHE A 188 -14.77 4.99 21.68
CA PHE A 188 -15.54 6.11 21.16
C PHE A 188 -15.29 6.38 19.66
N VAL A 189 -14.10 6.08 19.13
CA VAL A 189 -13.79 6.21 17.70
C VAL A 189 -14.31 5.02 16.91
N LYS A 190 -14.27 3.81 17.49
CA LYS A 190 -14.84 2.61 16.84
C LYS A 190 -16.34 2.76 16.62
N ALA A 191 -17.07 3.23 17.63
CA ALA A 191 -18.50 3.50 17.52
C ALA A 191 -18.84 4.49 16.39
N LEU A 192 -18.00 5.52 16.17
CA LEU A 192 -18.20 6.51 15.10
C LEU A 192 -17.86 5.97 13.70
N VAL A 193 -16.98 4.98 13.59
CA VAL A 193 -16.55 4.39 12.31
C VAL A 193 -17.39 3.17 11.93
N GLU A 194 -17.91 2.44 12.92
CA GLU A 194 -18.81 1.29 12.72
C GLU A 194 -20.21 1.72 12.27
N ASP A 195 -20.70 2.89 12.70
CA ASP A 195 -21.99 3.46 12.27
C ASP A 195 -22.06 3.72 10.74
N GLU A 196 -20.93 3.85 10.06
CA GLU A 196 -20.87 4.13 8.61
C GLU A 196 -20.73 2.85 7.74
N LYS A 197 -20.43 1.69 8.35
CA LYS A 197 -20.18 0.41 7.64
C LYS A 197 -21.31 -0.60 7.69
N GLU A 198 -22.46 -0.28 8.29
CA GLU A 198 -23.65 -1.13 8.19
C GLU A 198 -24.39 -0.89 6.85
N THR A 199 -23.84 -1.44 5.77
CA THR A 199 -24.68 -1.95 4.67
C THR A 199 -24.76 -3.47 4.84
N PRO A 200 -25.96 -4.07 4.88
CA PRO A 200 -26.15 -5.45 5.30
C PRO A 200 -25.67 -6.41 4.20
N ALA A 201 -24.46 -6.91 4.34
CA ALA A 201 -23.95 -8.02 3.54
C ALA A 201 -23.15 -8.97 4.43
N ALA A 202 -23.84 -9.64 5.36
CA ALA A 202 -23.41 -10.93 5.92
C ALA A 202 -24.53 -11.57 6.75
N THR A 203 -25.60 -12.00 6.11
CA THR A 203 -26.34 -13.17 6.59
C THR A 203 -25.47 -14.40 6.41
N ALA A 204 -24.58 -14.67 7.37
CA ALA A 204 -23.98 -15.99 7.64
C ALA A 204 -23.07 -15.93 8.89
N SER A 205 -23.62 -15.60 10.06
CA SER A 205 -22.97 -15.96 11.34
C SER A 205 -23.75 -17.09 11.99
N GLY A 206 -23.45 -18.29 11.51
CA GLY A 206 -23.65 -19.54 12.24
C GLY A 206 -22.30 -20.22 12.47
N GLY A 207 -21.22 -19.43 12.62
CA GLY A 207 -19.89 -19.97 12.91
C GLY A 207 -19.86 -20.58 14.32
N ASN A 208 -19.42 -21.82 14.41
CA ASN A 208 -19.25 -22.54 15.67
C ASN A 208 -18.30 -21.77 16.63
N GLU A 209 -18.34 -22.10 17.93
CA GLU A 209 -17.51 -21.42 18.95
C GLU A 209 -16.01 -21.45 18.62
N GLN A 210 -15.57 -22.51 17.91
CA GLN A 210 -14.20 -22.74 17.50
C GLN A 210 -13.75 -21.77 16.40
N GLU A 211 -14.61 -21.42 15.46
CA GLU A 211 -14.36 -20.40 14.44
C GLU A 211 -14.24 -19.00 15.06
N ARG A 212 -15.09 -18.67 16.04
CA ARG A 212 -14.98 -17.40 16.78
C ARG A 212 -13.66 -17.32 17.54
N PHE A 213 -13.26 -18.40 18.20
CA PHE A 213 -11.98 -18.47 18.91
C PHE A 213 -10.79 -18.24 17.96
N TYR A 214 -10.82 -18.83 16.76
CA TYR A 214 -9.81 -18.59 15.74
C TYR A 214 -9.74 -17.11 15.34
N ILE A 215 -10.87 -16.50 15.00
CA ILE A 215 -10.95 -15.10 14.55
C ILE A 215 -10.43 -14.15 15.63
N GLU A 216 -10.83 -14.35 16.89
CA GLU A 216 -10.52 -13.43 17.98
C GLU A 216 -9.12 -13.62 18.56
N LYS A 217 -8.64 -14.86 18.68
CA LYS A 217 -7.43 -15.17 19.45
C LYS A 217 -6.24 -15.60 18.60
N VAL A 218 -6.47 -16.32 17.51
CA VAL A 218 -5.39 -16.97 16.73
C VAL A 218 -5.02 -16.14 15.51
N LYS A 219 -6.02 -15.66 14.77
CA LYS A 219 -5.83 -14.86 13.56
C LYS A 219 -4.95 -13.61 13.79
N PRO A 220 -5.11 -12.82 14.88
CA PRO A 220 -4.26 -11.65 15.11
C PRO A 220 -2.78 -12.01 15.33
N ILE A 221 -2.50 -13.18 15.90
CA ILE A 221 -1.14 -13.69 16.10
C ILE A 221 -0.51 -14.01 14.74
N PHE A 222 -1.21 -14.76 13.90
CA PHE A 222 -0.73 -15.11 12.56
C PHE A 222 -0.54 -13.88 11.66
N ASP A 223 -1.49 -12.95 11.69
CA ASP A 223 -1.42 -11.70 10.92
C ASP A 223 -0.17 -10.87 11.32
N SER A 224 0.13 -10.78 12.61
CA SER A 224 1.21 -9.93 13.12
C SER A 224 2.59 -10.58 13.10
N LYS A 225 2.67 -11.90 13.30
CA LYS A 225 3.95 -12.62 13.52
C LYS A 225 4.37 -13.50 12.36
N CYS A 226 3.42 -13.96 11.54
CA CYS A 226 3.69 -14.97 10.52
C CYS A 226 3.53 -14.44 9.10
N LEU A 227 2.55 -13.56 8.87
CA LEU A 227 2.17 -13.11 7.52
C LEU A 227 3.26 -12.31 6.79
N SER A 228 4.12 -11.59 7.51
CA SER A 228 5.25 -10.86 6.91
C SER A 228 6.28 -11.75 6.18
N CYS A 229 6.30 -13.05 6.47
CA CYS A 229 7.25 -14.03 5.93
C CYS A 229 6.58 -15.24 5.26
N HIS A 230 5.30 -15.48 5.53
CA HIS A 230 4.46 -16.55 4.98
C HIS A 230 3.15 -16.03 4.37
N GLY A 231 3.15 -14.76 3.95
CA GLY A 231 2.04 -14.11 3.29
C GLY A 231 2.28 -13.97 1.78
N PRO A 232 1.46 -13.17 1.08
CA PRO A 232 1.59 -12.99 -0.37
C PRO A 232 2.94 -12.35 -0.75
N GLU A 233 3.42 -11.38 0.04
CA GLU A 233 4.67 -10.64 -0.22
C GLU A 233 5.94 -11.49 -0.10
N LYS A 234 5.91 -12.51 0.75
CA LYS A 234 7.07 -13.37 1.04
C LYS A 234 6.61 -14.74 1.45
N GLN A 235 7.12 -15.76 0.76
CA GLN A 235 6.69 -17.15 0.92
C GLN A 235 7.89 -18.01 1.33
N LYS A 236 8.43 -17.75 2.53
CA LYS A 236 9.56 -18.54 3.03
C LYS A 236 9.15 -20.01 3.15
N GLY A 237 9.99 -20.89 2.63
CA GLY A 237 9.71 -22.34 2.57
C GLY A 237 8.48 -22.69 1.74
N LYS A 238 8.08 -21.87 0.76
CA LYS A 238 6.88 -22.04 -0.09
C LYS A 238 5.58 -22.28 0.71
N TYR A 239 5.50 -21.72 1.91
CA TYR A 239 4.34 -21.85 2.79
C TYR A 239 3.52 -20.55 2.79
N ARG A 240 2.22 -20.68 2.54
CA ARG A 240 1.22 -19.60 2.49
C ARG A 240 0.24 -19.78 3.63
N MET A 241 0.21 -18.81 4.55
CA MET A 241 -0.68 -18.81 5.72
C MET A 241 -1.97 -18.01 5.49
N ASP A 242 -2.00 -17.16 4.46
CA ASP A 242 -3.17 -16.40 4.01
C ASP A 242 -4.20 -17.26 3.26
N GLN A 243 -3.78 -18.44 2.77
CA GLN A 243 -4.64 -19.40 2.06
C GLN A 243 -5.03 -20.54 3.02
N PRO A 244 -6.32 -20.67 3.41
CA PRO A 244 -6.76 -21.61 4.46
C PRO A 244 -6.36 -23.07 4.17
N VAL A 245 -6.44 -23.49 2.91
CA VAL A 245 -6.14 -24.86 2.46
C VAL A 245 -4.63 -25.14 2.44
N ILE A 246 -3.80 -24.12 2.20
CA ILE A 246 -2.34 -24.25 2.09
C ILE A 246 -1.69 -24.12 3.47
N ALA A 247 -2.30 -23.35 4.38
CA ALA A 247 -1.88 -23.22 5.78
C ALA A 247 -1.89 -24.57 6.53
N LEU A 248 -2.78 -25.49 6.17
CA LEU A 248 -2.82 -26.81 6.81
C LEU A 248 -1.78 -27.79 6.23
N LYS A 249 -1.53 -27.74 4.92
CA LYS A 249 -0.70 -28.72 4.20
C LYS A 249 0.81 -28.53 4.39
N GLY A 250 1.27 -27.33 4.74
CA GLY A 250 2.70 -27.02 4.85
C GLY A 250 3.36 -26.76 3.49
N GLY A 251 4.55 -26.16 3.51
CA GLY A 251 5.33 -25.81 2.32
C GLY A 251 6.39 -26.87 1.98
N ASP A 252 7.62 -26.43 1.66
CA ASP A 252 8.78 -27.24 1.25
C ASP A 252 9.22 -28.31 2.25
N SER A 253 8.73 -28.27 3.50
CA SER A 253 9.09 -29.25 4.52
C SER A 253 8.49 -30.64 4.27
N GLU A 254 7.58 -30.79 3.29
CA GLU A 254 6.76 -32.00 3.00
C GLU A 254 5.95 -32.54 4.21
N LYS A 255 6.05 -31.88 5.36
CA LYS A 255 5.36 -32.15 6.62
C LYS A 255 4.11 -31.30 6.71
N LEU A 256 3.05 -31.91 7.25
CA LEU A 256 1.81 -31.22 7.57
C LEU A 256 2.09 -30.06 8.55
N ALA A 257 1.79 -28.82 8.14
CA ALA A 257 2.05 -27.64 8.97
C ALA A 257 1.17 -27.65 10.21
N VAL A 258 -0.11 -28.01 10.04
CA VAL A 258 -1.08 -28.13 11.12
C VAL A 258 -1.84 -29.43 10.94
N LYS A 259 -1.76 -30.32 11.93
CA LYS A 259 -2.58 -31.52 12.04
C LYS A 259 -3.79 -31.22 12.94
N PRO A 260 -5.01 -31.09 12.38
CA PRO A 260 -6.21 -30.89 13.18
C PRO A 260 -6.33 -31.95 14.29
N GLY A 261 -6.59 -31.49 15.52
CA GLY A 261 -6.75 -32.35 16.70
C GLY A 261 -5.46 -32.80 17.38
N ASP A 262 -4.29 -32.59 16.76
CA ASP A 262 -3.00 -33.08 17.27
C ASP A 262 -1.91 -31.99 17.18
N PRO A 263 -1.81 -31.13 18.21
CA PRO A 263 -0.81 -30.07 18.27
C PRO A 263 0.62 -30.62 18.24
N PHE A 264 0.89 -31.75 18.89
CA PHE A 264 2.24 -32.28 19.03
C PHE A 264 2.77 -32.91 17.73
N ALA A 265 1.88 -33.38 16.86
CA ALA A 265 2.24 -33.81 15.52
C ALA A 265 2.22 -32.67 14.47
N SER A 266 1.89 -31.44 14.87
CA SER A 266 1.87 -30.27 13.98
C SER A 266 3.26 -29.62 13.90
N ASN A 267 3.81 -29.49 12.68
CA ASN A 267 5.12 -28.87 12.50
C ASN A 267 5.14 -27.40 12.97
N LEU A 268 4.02 -26.68 12.87
CA LEU A 268 3.87 -25.31 13.39
C LEU A 268 4.20 -25.24 14.89
N VAL A 269 3.65 -26.15 15.70
CA VAL A 269 3.86 -26.16 17.16
C VAL A 269 5.31 -26.47 17.49
N ARG A 270 5.94 -27.38 16.74
CA ARG A 270 7.38 -27.66 16.88
C ARG A 270 8.21 -26.38 16.69
N LEU A 271 7.96 -25.64 15.61
CA LEU A 271 8.76 -24.47 15.22
C LEU A 271 8.61 -23.28 16.19
N ILE A 272 7.41 -23.05 16.74
CA ILE A 272 7.17 -21.96 17.70
C ILE A 272 7.68 -22.25 19.11
N LEU A 273 7.96 -23.53 19.42
CA LEU A 273 8.52 -23.96 20.71
C LEU A 273 10.04 -24.12 20.69
N LEU A 274 10.69 -23.95 19.54
CA LEU A 274 12.15 -23.99 19.45
C LEU A 274 12.79 -22.83 20.22
N PRO A 275 14.01 -23.01 20.76
CA PRO A 275 14.75 -21.93 21.42
C PRO A 275 15.01 -20.75 20.48
N ALA A 276 15.03 -19.53 21.01
CA ALA A 276 15.17 -18.29 20.23
C ALA A 276 16.49 -18.14 19.43
N GLY A 277 17.43 -19.07 19.58
CA GLY A 277 18.70 -19.13 18.84
C GLY A 277 18.80 -20.31 17.86
N ASP A 278 17.72 -21.08 17.67
CA ASP A 278 17.65 -22.14 16.68
C ASP A 278 17.39 -21.55 15.28
N ASP A 279 18.05 -22.06 14.25
CA ASP A 279 17.92 -21.55 12.87
C ASP A 279 16.52 -21.75 12.29
N ASP A 280 15.78 -22.75 12.79
CA ASP A 280 14.42 -23.08 12.37
C ASP A 280 13.34 -22.42 13.24
N VAL A 281 13.70 -21.67 14.31
CA VAL A 281 12.70 -21.05 15.19
C VAL A 281 11.83 -20.05 14.42
N MET A 282 10.52 -20.12 14.66
CA MET A 282 9.56 -19.20 14.07
C MET A 282 8.76 -18.48 15.16
N PRO A 283 8.67 -17.13 15.13
CA PRO A 283 9.35 -16.20 14.22
C PRO A 283 10.88 -16.13 14.44
N PRO A 284 11.67 -15.83 13.40
CA PRO A 284 13.12 -15.71 13.52
C PRO A 284 13.55 -14.65 14.54
N ALA A 285 14.78 -14.80 15.06
CA ALA A 285 15.36 -13.86 16.01
C ALA A 285 15.22 -12.39 15.54
N GLY A 286 14.78 -11.52 16.44
CA GLY A 286 14.55 -10.09 16.16
C GLY A 286 13.26 -9.76 15.40
N LYS A 287 12.38 -10.74 15.11
CA LYS A 287 11.05 -10.51 14.49
C LYS A 287 9.88 -10.68 15.45
N GLY A 288 10.17 -10.73 16.74
CA GLY A 288 9.20 -10.71 17.84
C GLY A 288 8.60 -12.09 18.11
N SER A 289 9.23 -12.83 19.03
CA SER A 289 8.76 -14.14 19.51
C SER A 289 7.33 -14.10 20.02
N LEU A 290 6.65 -15.26 19.98
CA LEU A 290 5.35 -15.42 20.62
C LEU A 290 5.53 -15.39 22.14
N THR A 291 4.57 -14.78 22.83
CA THR A 291 4.43 -14.92 24.27
C THR A 291 3.91 -16.32 24.62
N PRO A 292 4.10 -16.80 25.87
CA PRO A 292 3.55 -18.08 26.30
C PRO A 292 2.04 -18.19 26.11
N GLU A 293 1.30 -17.09 26.30
CA GLU A 293 -0.15 -17.03 26.11
C GLU A 293 -0.54 -17.19 24.63
N GLU A 294 0.16 -16.52 23.73
CA GLU A 294 -0.05 -16.66 22.27
C GLU A 294 0.23 -18.08 21.78
N VAL A 295 1.31 -18.71 22.27
CA VAL A 295 1.61 -20.12 21.99
C VAL A 295 0.47 -21.02 22.45
N MET A 296 -0.07 -20.78 23.64
CA MET A 296 -1.19 -21.56 24.18
C MET A 296 -2.48 -21.39 23.36
N HIS A 297 -2.76 -20.20 22.84
CA HIS A 297 -3.90 -19.98 21.94
C HIS A 297 -3.77 -20.76 20.64
N VAL A 298 -2.58 -20.79 20.04
CA VAL A 298 -2.30 -21.57 18.83
C VAL A 298 -2.46 -23.07 19.10
N ILE A 299 -1.87 -23.59 20.19
CA ILE A 299 -1.99 -25.01 20.57
C ILE A 299 -3.45 -25.40 20.78
N ARG A 300 -4.22 -24.57 21.52
CA ARG A 300 -5.63 -24.83 21.81
C ARG A 300 -6.47 -24.90 20.54
N TRP A 301 -6.25 -23.99 19.59
CA TRP A 301 -6.97 -24.00 18.32
C TRP A 301 -6.68 -25.25 17.49
N ILE A 302 -5.42 -25.69 17.43
CA ILE A 302 -5.06 -26.93 16.74
C ILE A 302 -5.74 -28.13 17.41
N GLN A 303 -5.72 -28.18 18.75
CA GLN A 303 -6.36 -29.24 19.53
C GLN A 303 -7.88 -29.30 19.29
N GLN A 304 -8.51 -28.16 19.03
CA GLN A 304 -9.92 -28.03 18.72
C GLN A 304 -10.27 -28.37 17.25
N GLY A 305 -9.31 -28.87 16.46
CA GLY A 305 -9.53 -29.27 15.07
C GLY A 305 -9.16 -28.19 14.05
N ALA A 306 -8.44 -27.14 14.45
CA ALA A 306 -7.95 -26.09 13.56
C ALA A 306 -9.06 -25.46 12.68
N ALA A 307 -10.22 -25.20 13.29
CA ALA A 307 -11.39 -24.67 12.58
C ALA A 307 -11.09 -23.31 11.92
N LEU A 308 -11.50 -23.16 10.67
CA LEU A 308 -11.30 -21.96 9.85
C LEU A 308 -12.67 -21.46 9.36
N PRO A 309 -12.92 -20.14 9.32
CA PRO A 309 -14.19 -19.60 8.87
C PRO A 309 -14.51 -20.03 7.44
N GLY A 310 -15.67 -20.65 7.23
CA GLY A 310 -16.10 -21.11 5.91
C GLY A 310 -15.45 -22.40 5.42
N ALA A 311 -14.62 -23.06 6.23
CA ALA A 311 -14.15 -24.42 5.96
C ALA A 311 -15.05 -25.43 6.70
N ALA A 312 -15.44 -26.53 6.05
CA ALA A 312 -16.08 -27.63 6.75
C ALA A 312 -15.14 -28.12 7.88
N PRO A 313 -15.66 -28.42 9.08
CA PRO A 313 -14.83 -28.87 10.19
C PRO A 313 -14.03 -30.10 9.75
N ALA A 314 -12.70 -29.99 9.76
CA ALA A 314 -11.83 -31.10 9.42
C ALA A 314 -12.02 -32.18 10.48
N ASP A 315 -12.50 -33.35 10.06
CA ASP A 315 -12.78 -34.46 10.96
C ASP A 315 -11.52 -34.83 11.76
N PRO A 316 -11.52 -34.77 13.11
CA PRO A 316 -10.34 -35.03 13.94
C PRO A 316 -9.73 -36.44 13.78
N LYS A 317 -10.41 -37.34 13.05
CA LYS A 317 -10.01 -38.73 12.81
C LYS A 317 -9.65 -39.05 11.36
N ALA A 318 -9.71 -38.09 10.43
CA ALA A 318 -9.40 -38.37 9.03
C ALA A 318 -7.88 -38.45 8.80
N THR A 319 -7.37 -39.66 8.64
CA THR A 319 -6.01 -39.92 8.15
C THR A 319 -5.88 -39.38 6.71
N PRO A 320 -4.83 -38.63 6.35
CA PRO A 320 -4.67 -38.15 4.98
C PRO A 320 -4.43 -39.34 4.05
N GLU A 321 -5.41 -39.64 3.20
CA GLU A 321 -5.29 -40.68 2.18
C GLU A 321 -4.32 -40.20 1.08
N LYS A 322 -3.35 -41.06 0.76
CA LYS A 322 -2.30 -40.82 -0.23
C LYS A 322 -2.93 -40.72 -1.63
N PRO A 323 -2.72 -39.65 -2.42
CA PRO A 323 -3.28 -39.58 -3.77
C PRO A 323 -2.67 -40.68 -4.65
N ALA A 324 -3.52 -41.34 -5.43
CA ALA A 324 -3.16 -42.42 -6.33
C ALA A 324 -2.12 -41.97 -7.38
N PRO A 325 -1.26 -42.87 -7.87
CA PRO A 325 -0.25 -42.52 -8.86
C PRO A 325 -0.92 -42.07 -10.15
N VAL A 326 -0.49 -40.92 -10.68
CA VAL A 326 -0.82 -40.50 -12.04
C VAL A 326 -0.08 -41.42 -13.00
N GLU A 327 -0.82 -42.25 -13.72
CA GLU A 327 -0.30 -43.10 -14.78
C GLU A 327 0.13 -42.24 -15.98
N LYS A 328 1.24 -42.62 -16.61
CA LYS A 328 2.01 -41.85 -17.61
C LYS A 328 1.27 -41.58 -18.91
#